data_AF-S2Z524-F1
#
_entry.id   AF-S2Z524-F1
#
_cell.length_a   1.000
_cell.length_b   1.000
_cell.length_c   1.000
_cell.angle_alpha   90.00
_cell.angle_beta   90.00
_cell.angle_gamma   90.00
#
_symmetry.space_group_name_H-M   'P 1'
#
loop_
_entity.id
_entity.type
_entity.pdbx_description
1 polymer ?
#
loop_
_entity_poly.entity_id
_entity_poly.type
_entity_poly.pdbx_seq_one_letter_code
_entity_poly.pdbx_strand_id
1 'polypeptide(L)'
;MVDYPKVMRLLLEGRSYRQIGALLSVAPATVSKAAKALEKLGVDSPEQLDMIPADRIAAVVADGRRRMVSEFAPIDFDAVLRVRTGRKKIALNVLWMNYVDSVAAGGLKPYSYERFRQLVAEEVGIRGLTARIKHSPGRTMQVDWSGTKIPVVNPVTGCLALV
;
A
#
# COMPACT_ATOMS: atom_id res chain seq x y z
N MET A 1 1.82 -12.91 -12.47
CA MET A 1 0.39 -12.55 -12.61
C MET A 1 -0.21 -13.52 -13.63
N VAL A 2 -1.41 -14.07 -13.39
CA VAL A 2 -1.98 -15.08 -14.29
C VAL A 2 -2.55 -14.40 -15.54
N ASP A 3 -2.21 -14.95 -16.71
CA ASP A 3 -2.76 -14.54 -18.00
C ASP A 3 -4.13 -15.21 -18.22
N TYR A 4 -5.18 -14.55 -17.72
CA TYR A 4 -6.55 -15.04 -17.81
C TYR A 4 -7.06 -15.20 -19.26
N PRO A 5 -6.81 -14.27 -20.21
CA PRO A 5 -7.15 -14.47 -21.62
C PRO A 5 -6.59 -15.78 -22.18
N LYS A 6 -5.33 -16.10 -21.87
CA LYS A 6 -4.70 -17.34 -22.34
C LYS A 6 -5.31 -18.59 -21.72
N VAL A 7 -5.65 -18.56 -20.43
CA VAL A 7 -6.37 -19.65 -19.75
C VAL A 7 -7.76 -19.86 -20.37
N MET A 8 -8.48 -18.77 -20.64
CA MET A 8 -9.81 -18.80 -21.26
C MET A 8 -9.78 -19.37 -22.68
N ARG A 9 -8.81 -18.96 -23.50
CA ARG A 9 -8.64 -19.51 -24.85
C ARG A 9 -8.45 -21.02 -24.86
N LEU A 10 -7.60 -21.55 -23.96
CA LEU A 10 -7.39 -22.99 -23.85
C LEU A 10 -8.64 -23.75 -23.37
N LEU A 11 -9.49 -23.11 -22.55
CA LEU A 11 -10.78 -23.69 -22.16
C LEU A 11 -11.74 -23.80 -23.35
N LEU A 12 -11.79 -22.75 -24.18
CA LEU A 12 -12.62 -22.72 -25.40
C LEU A 12 -12.12 -23.72 -26.47
N GLU A 13 -10.82 -23.99 -26.51
CA GLU A 13 -10.21 -25.05 -27.33
C GLU A 13 -10.48 -26.48 -26.80
N GLY A 14 -11.25 -26.62 -25.71
CA GLY A 14 -11.64 -27.93 -25.15
C GLY A 14 -10.54 -28.62 -24.33
N ARG A 15 -9.50 -27.90 -23.89
CA ARG A 15 -8.44 -28.49 -23.05
C ARG A 15 -8.96 -28.79 -21.64
N SER A 16 -8.53 -29.92 -21.09
CA SER A 16 -8.87 -30.29 -19.72
C SER A 16 -8.17 -29.38 -18.69
N TYR A 17 -8.77 -29.23 -17.50
CA TYR A 17 -8.20 -28.40 -16.43
C TYR A 17 -6.78 -28.81 -16.04
N ARG A 18 -6.49 -30.12 -16.07
CA ARG A 18 -5.15 -30.67 -15.79
C ARG A 18 -4.13 -30.23 -16.84
N GLN A 19 -4.49 -30.28 -18.12
CA GLN A 19 -3.61 -29.84 -19.21
C GLN A 19 -3.32 -28.34 -19.12
N ILE A 20 -4.34 -27.53 -18.85
CA ILE A 20 -4.17 -26.08 -18.70
C ILE A 20 -3.29 -25.75 -17.49
N GLY A 21 -3.53 -26.42 -16.37
CA GLY A 21 -2.71 -26.29 -15.16
C GLY A 21 -1.24 -26.62 -15.40
N ALA A 22 -0.96 -27.71 -16.14
CA ALA A 22 0.40 -28.09 -16.51
C ALA A 22 1.06 -27.11 -17.49
N LEU A 23 0.35 -26.68 -18.54
CA LEU A 23 0.88 -25.79 -19.58
C LEU A 23 1.20 -24.39 -19.07
N LEU A 24 0.37 -23.85 -18.18
CA LEU A 24 0.49 -22.48 -17.70
C LEU A 24 0.97 -22.40 -16.24
N SER A 25 1.27 -23.55 -15.61
CA SER A 25 1.63 -23.64 -14.18
C SER A 25 0.63 -22.90 -13.27
N VAL A 26 -0.67 -23.05 -13.57
CA VAL A 26 -1.76 -22.41 -12.83
C VAL A 26 -2.49 -23.42 -11.94
N ALA A 27 -2.91 -22.97 -10.76
CA ALA A 27 -3.71 -23.80 -9.86
C ALA A 27 -5.08 -24.16 -10.50
N PRO A 28 -5.66 -25.34 -10.21
CA PRO A 28 -6.98 -25.73 -10.71
C PRO A 28 -8.10 -24.75 -10.35
N ALA A 29 -8.00 -24.13 -9.17
CA ALA A 29 -8.93 -23.09 -8.73
C ALA A 29 -8.92 -21.87 -9.67
N THR A 30 -7.77 -21.51 -10.22
CA THR A 30 -7.63 -20.41 -11.18
C THR A 30 -8.28 -20.74 -12.53
N VAL A 31 -8.14 -21.99 -12.98
CA VAL A 31 -8.82 -22.47 -14.20
C VAL A 31 -10.34 -22.47 -14.01
N SER A 32 -10.83 -22.97 -12.86
CA SER A 32 -12.25 -22.91 -12.51
C SER A 32 -12.78 -21.47 -12.48
N LYS A 33 -11.97 -20.54 -11.97
CA LYS A 33 -12.31 -19.12 -11.95
C LYS A 33 -12.42 -18.52 -13.35
N ALA A 34 -11.53 -18.90 -14.26
CA ALA A 34 -11.58 -18.48 -15.67
C ALA A 34 -12.82 -19.05 -16.38
N ALA A 35 -13.18 -20.32 -16.13
CA ALA A 35 -14.39 -20.94 -16.70
C ALA A 35 -15.67 -20.21 -16.24
N LYS A 36 -15.80 -19.93 -14.94
CA LYS A 36 -16.94 -19.14 -14.43
C LYS A 36 -17.00 -17.72 -15.01
N ALA A 37 -15.85 -17.14 -15.32
CA ALA A 37 -15.78 -15.82 -15.94
C ALA A 37 -16.21 -15.86 -17.42
N LEU A 38 -15.90 -16.93 -18.16
CA LEU A 38 -16.42 -17.16 -19.52
C LEU A 38 -17.95 -17.29 -19.52
N GLU A 39 -18.51 -18.08 -18.60
CA GLU A 39 -19.97 -18.22 -18.43
C GLU A 39 -20.64 -16.87 -18.17
N LYS A 40 -20.06 -16.04 -17.28
CA LYS A 40 -20.57 -14.70 -16.98
C LYS A 40 -20.48 -13.72 -18.15
N LEU A 41 -19.47 -13.88 -19.00
CA LEU A 41 -19.28 -13.05 -20.19
C LEU A 41 -20.14 -13.53 -21.36
N GLY A 42 -20.72 -14.74 -21.28
CA GLY A 42 -21.50 -15.34 -22.37
C GLY A 42 -20.65 -15.67 -23.59
N VAL A 43 -19.38 -16.02 -23.38
CA VAL A 43 -18.42 -16.29 -24.45
C VAL A 43 -18.32 -17.79 -24.69
N ASP A 44 -18.62 -18.22 -25.92
CA ASP A 44 -18.58 -19.61 -26.34
C ASP A 44 -17.53 -19.88 -27.43
N SER A 45 -16.98 -18.85 -28.06
CA SER A 45 -15.93 -18.99 -29.10
C SER A 45 -14.68 -18.14 -28.82
N PRO A 46 -13.49 -18.58 -29.28
CA PRO A 46 -12.25 -17.79 -29.16
C PRO A 46 -12.35 -16.42 -29.86
N GLU A 47 -13.13 -16.31 -30.92
CA GLU A 47 -13.33 -15.07 -31.68
C GLU A 47 -14.10 -14.04 -30.86
N GLN A 48 -15.12 -14.46 -30.11
CA GLN A 48 -15.84 -13.60 -29.19
C GLN A 48 -14.95 -13.13 -28.03
N LEU A 49 -14.03 -13.98 -27.56
CA LEU A 49 -13.08 -13.61 -26.51
C LEU A 49 -12.15 -12.47 -26.98
N ASP A 50 -11.70 -12.51 -28.23
CA ASP A 50 -10.80 -11.50 -28.80
C ASP A 50 -11.50 -10.13 -29.00
N MET A 51 -12.84 -10.10 -29.06
CA MET A 51 -13.63 -8.87 -29.09
C MET A 51 -13.80 -8.22 -27.70
N ILE A 52 -13.42 -8.90 -26.62
CA ILE A 52 -13.56 -8.39 -25.26
C ILE A 52 -12.26 -7.71 -24.82
N PRO A 53 -12.32 -6.43 -24.39
CA PRO A 53 -11.13 -5.73 -23.94
C PRO A 53 -10.60 -6.34 -22.63
N ALA A 54 -9.27 -6.39 -22.48
CA ALA A 54 -8.59 -7.10 -21.40
C ALA A 54 -8.98 -6.60 -19.99
N ASP A 55 -9.30 -5.31 -19.87
CA ASP A 55 -9.83 -4.64 -18.69
C ASP A 55 -11.21 -5.16 -18.27
N ARG A 56 -12.08 -5.51 -19.23
CA ARG A 56 -13.38 -6.14 -18.96
C ARG A 56 -13.21 -7.59 -18.48
N ILE A 57 -12.27 -8.34 -19.07
CA ILE A 57 -11.90 -9.69 -18.61
C ILE A 57 -11.36 -9.63 -17.18
N ALA A 58 -10.44 -8.69 -16.92
CA ALA A 58 -9.86 -8.48 -15.60
C ALA A 58 -10.91 -8.09 -14.55
N ALA A 59 -11.92 -7.29 -14.93
CA ALA A 59 -13.02 -6.90 -14.05
C ALA A 59 -13.90 -8.07 -13.66
N VAL A 60 -14.28 -8.95 -14.59
CA VAL A 60 -15.13 -10.13 -14.31
C VAL A 60 -14.39 -11.19 -13.50
N VAL A 61 -13.09 -11.34 -13.76
CA VAL A 61 -12.22 -12.25 -13.02
C VAL A 61 -11.84 -11.69 -11.65
N ALA A 62 -11.86 -10.38 -11.43
CA ALA A 62 -11.60 -9.81 -10.12
C ALA A 62 -12.65 -10.32 -9.10
N ASP A 63 -12.19 -10.72 -7.90
CA ASP A 63 -13.01 -11.35 -6.86
C ASP A 63 -13.96 -10.37 -6.13
N GLY A 64 -14.43 -9.31 -6.79
CA GLY A 64 -15.17 -8.21 -6.15
C GLY A 64 -14.37 -7.43 -5.08
N ARG A 65 -13.16 -7.88 -4.73
CA ARG A 65 -12.26 -7.21 -3.77
C ARG A 65 -11.61 -5.95 -4.33
N ARG A 66 -11.75 -5.69 -5.62
CA ARG A 66 -11.57 -4.34 -6.16
C ARG A 66 -12.86 -3.56 -5.86
N ARG A 67 -13.11 -3.31 -4.58
CA ARG A 67 -14.15 -2.38 -4.13
C ARG A 67 -13.91 -1.10 -4.92
N MET A 68 -14.93 -0.69 -5.67
CA MET A 68 -14.94 0.56 -6.40
C MET A 68 -14.37 1.66 -5.51
N VAL A 69 -13.42 2.41 -6.04
CA VAL A 69 -12.79 3.58 -5.40
C VAL A 69 -13.81 4.71 -5.18
N SER A 70 -15.09 4.51 -5.51
CA SER A 70 -16.14 5.54 -5.54
C SER A 70 -16.80 5.85 -4.19
N GLU A 71 -16.48 5.16 -3.10
CA GLU A 71 -17.10 5.43 -1.77
C GLU A 71 -16.21 6.26 -0.83
N PHE A 72 -14.92 6.41 -1.12
CA PHE A 72 -14.00 7.08 -0.20
C PHE A 72 -13.82 8.54 -0.56
N ALA A 73 -13.84 9.41 0.45
CA ALA A 73 -13.62 10.82 0.24
C ALA A 73 -12.17 11.12 -0.16
N PRO A 74 -11.94 11.97 -1.17
CA PRO A 74 -10.59 12.34 -1.58
C PRO A 74 -9.86 13.09 -0.45
N ILE A 75 -8.55 12.90 -0.38
CA ILE A 75 -7.68 13.62 0.55
C ILE A 75 -7.14 14.86 -0.18
N ASP A 76 -7.26 16.03 0.42
CA ASP A 76 -6.56 17.23 -0.03
C ASP A 76 -5.07 17.13 0.38
N PHE A 77 -4.29 16.53 -0.51
CA PHE A 77 -2.85 16.36 -0.28
C PHE A 77 -2.10 17.69 -0.22
N ASP A 78 -2.53 18.71 -0.96
CA ASP A 78 -1.85 20.01 -0.98
C ASP A 78 -1.97 20.71 0.37
N ALA A 79 -3.16 20.69 0.98
CA ALA A 79 -3.37 21.22 2.32
C ALA A 79 -2.56 20.46 3.38
N VAL A 80 -2.59 19.12 3.33
CA VAL A 80 -1.82 18.26 4.26
C VAL A 80 -0.32 18.54 4.16
N LEU A 81 0.21 18.62 2.94
CA LEU A 81 1.63 18.85 2.71
C LEU A 81 2.05 20.27 3.09
N ARG A 82 1.22 21.28 2.78
CA ARG A 82 1.48 22.69 3.16
C ARG A 82 1.67 22.85 4.66
N VAL A 83 0.77 22.28 5.46
CA VAL A 83 0.79 22.35 6.92
C VAL A 83 1.94 21.55 7.54
N ARG A 84 2.44 20.53 6.83
CA ARG A 84 3.57 19.69 7.28
C ARG A 84 4.93 20.09 6.72
N THR A 85 4.98 21.14 5.91
CA THR A 85 6.23 21.69 5.38
C THR A 85 6.82 22.67 6.40
N GLY A 86 8.11 22.51 6.73
CA GLY A 86 8.82 23.36 7.69
C GLY A 86 9.15 22.68 9.02
N ARG A 87 9.54 23.49 10.02
CA ARG A 87 10.07 23.02 11.32
C ARG A 87 8.99 22.58 12.30
N LYS A 88 7.85 23.27 12.35
CA LYS A 88 6.73 22.92 13.24
C LYS A 88 5.71 22.12 12.43
N LYS A 89 5.67 20.81 12.65
CA LYS A 89 4.78 19.90 11.91
C LYS A 89 3.59 19.54 12.78
N ILE A 90 2.39 19.76 12.26
CA ILE A 90 1.18 19.21 12.88
C ILE A 90 1.24 17.68 12.76
N ALA A 91 0.85 17.00 13.85
CA ALA A 91 0.82 15.55 13.90
C ALA A 91 -0.19 14.99 12.87
N LEU A 92 0.17 13.86 12.23
CA LEU A 92 -0.61 13.34 11.11
C LEU A 92 -2.00 12.84 11.53
N ASN A 93 -2.12 12.37 12.78
CA ASN A 93 -3.38 11.98 13.39
C ASN A 93 -4.37 13.16 13.52
N VAL A 94 -3.89 14.37 13.84
CA VAL A 94 -4.73 15.57 13.91
C VAL A 94 -5.27 15.94 12.53
N LEU A 95 -4.43 15.87 11.49
CA LEU A 95 -4.88 16.11 10.12
C LEU A 95 -5.86 15.05 9.64
N TRP A 96 -5.67 13.79 10.05
CA TRP A 96 -6.61 12.71 9.78
C TRP A 96 -7.96 12.92 10.49
N MET A 97 -7.97 13.36 11.75
CA MET A 97 -9.21 13.69 12.47
C MET A 97 -9.99 14.80 11.76
N ASN A 98 -9.33 15.89 11.39
CA ASN A 98 -9.96 16.99 10.62
C ASN A 98 -10.52 16.51 9.27
N TYR A 99 -9.83 15.58 8.61
CA TYR A 99 -10.32 14.93 7.39
C TYR A 99 -11.56 14.06 7.67
N VAL A 100 -11.56 13.25 8.74
CA VAL A 100 -12.74 12.45 9.09
C VAL A 100 -13.95 13.35 9.37
N ASP A 101 -13.75 14.46 10.08
CA ASP A 101 -14.81 15.43 10.38
C ASP A 101 -15.36 16.09 9.11
N SER A 102 -14.49 16.46 8.16
CA SER A 102 -14.94 17.04 6.88
C SER A 102 -15.69 16.04 6.01
N VAL A 103 -15.34 14.76 6.10
CA VAL A 103 -15.99 13.67 5.36
C VAL A 103 -17.34 13.30 5.95
N ALA A 104 -17.46 13.30 7.28
CA ALA A 104 -18.73 13.08 7.97
C ALA A 104 -19.81 14.08 7.53
N ALA A 105 -19.42 15.32 7.19
CA ALA A 105 -20.33 16.32 6.65
C ALA A 105 -20.79 16.05 5.20
N GLY A 106 -20.06 15.22 4.44
CA GLY A 106 -20.27 14.99 3.00
C GLY A 106 -20.85 13.62 2.63
N GLY A 107 -21.15 12.75 3.60
CA GLY A 107 -21.79 11.44 3.37
C GLY A 107 -20.91 10.37 2.71
N LEU A 108 -19.64 10.66 2.42
CA LEU A 108 -18.65 9.70 1.92
C LEU A 108 -17.98 8.96 3.08
N LYS A 109 -17.28 7.85 2.79
CA LYS A 109 -16.53 7.11 3.81
C LYS A 109 -15.12 7.68 3.95
N PRO A 110 -14.63 7.94 5.17
CA PRO A 110 -13.25 8.33 5.35
C PRO A 110 -12.32 7.13 5.20
N TYR A 111 -11.09 7.37 4.73
CA TYR A 111 -10.02 6.38 4.86
C TYR A 111 -9.66 6.12 6.33
N SER A 112 -9.27 4.88 6.63
CA SER A 112 -8.64 4.56 7.92
C SER A 112 -7.33 5.35 8.09
N TYR A 113 -6.93 5.57 9.34
CA TYR A 113 -5.69 6.30 9.65
C TYR A 113 -4.46 5.70 8.94
N GLU A 114 -4.33 4.38 8.91
CA GLU A 114 -3.19 3.75 8.25
C GLU A 114 -3.21 3.92 6.74
N ARG A 115 -4.39 3.84 6.11
CA ARG A 115 -4.49 4.08 4.66
C ARG A 115 -4.21 5.54 4.33
N PHE A 116 -4.70 6.48 5.14
CA PHE A 116 -4.40 7.89 5.03
C PHE A 116 -2.89 8.14 5.11
N ARG A 117 -2.21 7.56 6.12
CA ARG A 117 -0.75 7.68 6.29
C ARG A 117 0.02 7.13 5.09
N GLN A 118 -0.37 5.97 4.57
CA GLN A 118 0.26 5.37 3.40
C GLN A 118 0.15 6.29 2.17
N LEU A 119 -1.06 6.78 1.88
CA LEU A 119 -1.32 7.66 0.75
C LEU A 119 -0.54 8.98 0.84
N VAL A 120 -0.49 9.58 2.04
CA VAL A 120 0.31 10.79 2.26
C VAL A 120 1.81 10.52 2.07
N ALA A 121 2.31 9.37 2.52
CA ALA A 121 3.71 9.00 2.34
C ALA A 121 4.07 8.76 0.87
N GLU A 122 3.19 8.11 0.12
CA GLU A 122 3.30 7.92 -1.34
C GLU A 122 3.38 9.27 -2.05
N GLU A 123 2.49 10.20 -1.71
CA GLU A 123 2.47 11.54 -2.30
C GLU A 123 3.73 12.36 -1.97
N VAL A 124 4.24 12.27 -0.73
CA VAL A 124 5.53 12.86 -0.35
C VAL A 124 6.67 12.30 -1.20
N GLY A 125 6.64 10.99 -1.48
CA GLY A 125 7.61 10.30 -2.31
C GLY A 125 7.56 10.77 -3.76
N ILE A 126 6.37 10.80 -4.37
CA ILE A 126 6.13 11.26 -5.74
C ILE A 126 6.64 12.70 -5.93
N ARG A 127 6.35 13.57 -4.96
CA ARG A 127 6.75 14.99 -5.01
C ARG A 127 8.19 15.25 -4.57
N GLY A 128 8.92 14.22 -4.15
CA GLY A 128 10.30 14.36 -3.70
C GLY A 128 10.47 15.26 -2.48
N LEU A 129 9.45 15.40 -1.62
CA LEU A 129 9.45 16.26 -0.43
C LEU A 129 10.27 15.65 0.72
N THR A 130 11.47 15.19 0.40
CA THR A 130 12.43 14.60 1.33
C THR A 130 13.56 15.60 1.57
N ALA A 131 13.71 16.04 2.83
CA ALA A 131 14.86 16.85 3.21
C ALA A 131 16.06 15.92 3.43
N ARG A 132 17.08 16.02 2.57
CA ARG A 132 18.36 15.36 2.83
C ARG A 132 19.11 16.14 3.90
N ILE A 133 19.31 15.51 5.06
CA ILE A 133 20.22 16.05 6.06
C ILE A 133 21.64 15.70 5.63
N LYS A 134 22.43 16.71 5.26
CA LYS A 134 23.85 16.52 4.96
C LYS A 134 24.63 16.53 6.27
N HIS A 135 25.30 15.42 6.58
CA HIS A 135 26.27 15.34 7.66
C HIS A 135 27.67 15.44 7.06
N SER A 136 28.43 16.47 7.46
CA SER A 136 29.86 16.51 7.17
C SER A 136 30.59 15.65 8.20
N PRO A 137 31.43 14.69 7.78
CA PRO A 137 32.24 13.89 8.71
C PRO A 137 33.01 14.81 9.68
N GLY A 138 33.01 14.49 10.98
CA GLY A 138 33.71 15.27 12.02
C GLY A 138 33.08 16.61 12.40
N ARG A 139 31.98 17.07 11.76
CA ARG A 139 31.30 18.34 12.08
C ARG A 139 30.51 18.29 13.38
N THR A 140 30.01 17.13 13.76
CA THR A 140 29.18 16.93 14.95
C THR A 140 29.52 15.59 15.57
N MET A 141 29.85 15.59 16.87
CA MET A 141 30.04 14.40 17.68
C MET A 141 28.82 14.25 18.59
N GLN A 142 28.14 13.11 18.54
CA GLN A 142 27.05 12.78 19.44
C GLN A 142 27.59 11.78 20.47
N VAL A 143 27.46 12.10 21.75
CA VAL A 143 27.82 11.22 22.86
C VAL A 143 26.52 10.65 23.38
N ASP A 144 26.32 9.35 23.19
CA ASP A 144 25.25 8.61 23.86
C ASP A 144 25.88 7.86 25.05
N TRP A 145 25.29 7.99 26.23
CA TRP A 145 25.77 7.31 27.43
C TRP A 145 24.92 6.08 27.64
N SER A 146 25.53 4.91 27.48
CA SER A 146 24.90 3.64 27.80
C SER A 146 25.55 3.07 29.05
N GLY A 147 24.81 3.02 30.16
CA GLY A 147 25.27 2.34 31.36
C GLY A 147 24.40 2.58 32.59
N THR A 148 24.26 1.54 33.40
CA THR A 148 23.82 1.64 34.79
C THR A 148 24.86 2.44 35.56
N LYS A 149 24.42 3.41 36.36
CA LYS A 149 25.35 4.21 37.16
C LYS A 149 26.16 3.32 38.09
N ILE A 150 27.48 3.51 38.12
CA ILE A 150 28.36 2.77 39.02
C ILE A 150 28.91 3.70 40.11
N PRO A 151 29.04 3.23 41.35
CA PRO A 151 29.69 4.00 42.40
C PRO A 151 31.20 4.05 42.17
N VAL A 152 31.75 5.25 42.15
CA VAL A 152 33.19 5.52 42.08
C VAL A 152 33.61 6.18 43.40
N VAL A 153 34.65 5.63 44.03
CA VAL A 153 35.20 6.16 45.29
C VAL A 153 36.48 6.94 44.99
N ASN A 154 36.56 8.17 45.48
CA ASN A 154 37.77 8.96 45.42
C ASN A 154 38.81 8.36 46.40
N PRO A 155 40.00 7.91 45.94
CA PRO A 155 40.97 7.24 46.80
C PRO A 155 41.68 8.18 47.78
N VAL A 156 41.62 9.50 47.56
CA VAL A 156 42.27 10.50 48.42
C VAL A 156 41.31 10.99 49.52
N THR A 157 40.03 11.18 49.18
CA THR A 157 39.04 11.74 50.12
C THR A 157 38.06 10.71 50.69
N GLY A 158 37.99 9.51 50.10
CA GLY A 158 37.01 8.48 50.48
C GLY A 158 35.56 8.78 50.05
N CYS A 159 35.31 9.91 49.38
CA CYS A 159 33.96 10.29 48.97
C CYS A 159 33.45 9.39 47.82
N LEU A 160 32.17 9.00 47.90
CA LEU A 160 31.50 8.16 46.92
C LEU A 160 30.62 9.00 45.98
N ALA A 161 30.77 8.82 44.68
CA ALA A 161 29.96 9.47 43.64
C ALA A 161 29.35 8.42 42.70
N LEU A 162 28.14 8.66 42.21
CA LEU A 162 27.51 7.83 41.16
C LEU A 162 27.77 8.49 39.80
N VAL A 163 28.47 7.80 38.92
CA VAL A 163 28.69 8.22 37.52
C VAL A 163 27.63 7.59 36.65
#